data_AF-B4HBG2-F1
#
_entry.id   AF-B4HBG2-F1
#
_cell.length_a   1.000
_cell.length_b   1.000
_cell.length_c   1.000
_cell.angle_alpha   90.00
_cell.angle_beta   90.00
_cell.angle_gamma   90.00
#
_symmetry.space_group_name_H-M   'P 1'
#
loop_
_entity.id
_entity.type
_entity.pdbx_description
1 polymer ?
#
loop_
_entity_poly.entity_id
_entity_poly.type
_entity_poly.pdbx_seq_one_letter_code
_entity_poly.pdbx_strand_id
1 'polypeptide(L)' 'MRRLGPKRASKIHKLYNLSKGNDVRRFVAHRPLPAKDNKKATFKAPNFKNNNLSSLQIFKA' A
#
# COMPACT_ATOMS: atom_id res chain seq x y z
N MET A 1 18.42 9.26 -1.12
CA MET A 1 17.47 8.57 -2.02
C MET A 1 16.42 7.81 -1.21
N ARG A 2 15.12 8.12 -1.34
CA ARG A 2 14.05 7.46 -0.55
C ARG A 2 13.65 6.14 -1.18
N ARG A 3 13.95 5.04 -0.48
CA ARG A 3 13.67 3.67 -0.92
C ARG A 3 12.20 3.25 -0.79
N LEU A 4 11.39 3.99 -0.01
CA LEU A 4 10.01 3.62 0.34
C LEU A 4 9.02 4.74 0.01
N GLY A 5 7.86 4.32 -0.50
CA GLY A 5 6.72 5.19 -0.76
C GLY A 5 6.02 5.69 0.51
N PRO A 6 5.06 6.61 0.37
CA PRO A 6 4.31 7.16 1.49
C PRO A 6 3.50 6.07 2.23
N LYS A 7 3.73 5.94 3.55
CA LYS A 7 3.06 4.95 4.44
C LYS A 7 1.77 5.46 5.08
N ARG A 8 1.63 6.78 5.25
CA ARG A 8 0.50 7.39 5.97
C ARG A 8 -0.55 7.88 5.00
N ALA A 9 -1.83 7.68 5.33
CA ALA A 9 -2.96 8.12 4.51
C ALA A 9 -2.90 9.62 4.17
N SER A 10 -2.56 10.47 5.15
CA SER A 10 -2.45 11.92 4.92
C SER A 10 -1.40 12.31 3.87
N LYS A 11 -0.32 11.52 3.71
CA LYS A 11 0.69 11.76 2.68
C LYS A 11 0.23 11.23 1.31
N ILE A 12 -0.55 10.16 1.28
CA ILE A 12 -1.11 9.60 0.06
C ILE A 12 -2.21 10.52 -0.49
N HIS A 13 -3.08 11.06 0.36
CA HIS A 13 -4.08 12.06 -0.04
C HIS A 13 -3.46 13.31 -0.69
N LYS A 14 -2.33 13.78 -0.15
CA LYS A 14 -1.61 14.94 -0.69
C LYS A 14 -0.94 14.64 -2.03
N LEU A 15 -0.48 13.41 -2.24
CA LEU A 15 0.28 13.04 -3.44
C LEU A 15 -0.62 12.71 -4.64
N TYR A 16 -1.82 12.18 -4.37
CA TYR A 16 -2.80 11.81 -5.40
C TYR A 16 -4.07 12.69 -5.37
N ASN A 17 -4.02 13.84 -4.68
CA ASN A 17 -5.12 14.80 -4.55
C ASN A 17 -6.48 14.16 -4.17
N LEU A 18 -6.47 13.15 -3.30
CA LEU A 18 -7.65 12.39 -2.91
C LEU A 18 -8.45 13.11 -1.82
N SER A 19 -9.78 13.06 -1.92
CA SER A 19 -10.67 13.45 -0.82
C SER A 19 -10.61 12.44 0.34
N LYS A 20 -10.89 12.90 1.57
CA LYS A 20 -10.79 12.11 2.81
C LYS A 20 -11.68 10.85 2.85
N GLY A 21 -12.72 10.79 2.02
CA GLY A 21 -13.64 9.65 1.93
C GLY A 21 -13.18 8.51 1.00
N ASN A 22 -12.08 8.68 0.25
CA ASN A 22 -11.61 7.68 -0.69
C ASN A 22 -10.79 6.57 -0.03
N ASP A 23 -10.88 5.34 -0.56
CA ASP A 23 -10.02 4.23 -0.12
C ASP A 23 -8.57 4.44 -0.57
N VAL A 24 -7.68 4.62 0.39
CA VAL A 24 -6.26 4.87 0.20
C VAL A 24 -5.49 3.60 -0.19
N ARG A 25 -6.04 2.41 0.09
CA ARG A 25 -5.32 1.12 -0.03
C ARG A 25 -4.91 0.81 -1.47
N ARG A 26 -5.68 1.30 -2.44
CA ARG A 26 -5.40 1.12 -3.88
C ARG A 26 -4.18 1.92 -4.36
N PHE A 27 -3.82 2.97 -3.64
CA PHE A 27 -2.77 3.92 -4.01
C PHE A 27 -1.46 3.71 -3.25
N VAL A 28 -1.39 2.69 -2.39
CA VAL A 28 -0.17 2.37 -1.64
C VAL A 28 0.83 1.70 -2.59
N ALA A 29 2.02 2.29 -2.72
CA ALA A 29 3.09 1.69 -3.51
C ALA A 29 3.64 0.42 -2.83
N HIS A 30 3.62 -0.69 -3.56
CA HIS A 30 4.16 -1.96 -3.09
C HIS A 30 5.63 -2.09 -3.45
N ARG A 31 6.43 -2.67 -2.54
CA ARG A 31 7.82 -3.00 -2.85
C ARG A 31 7.88 -4.36 -3.56
N PRO A 32 8.40 -4.45 -4.79
CA PRO A 32 8.74 -5.74 -5.39
C PRO A 32 9.92 -6.34 -4.63
N LEU A 33 9.78 -7.61 -4.24
CA LEU A 33 10.88 -8.40 -3.69
C LEU A 33 11.44 -9.30 -4.80
N PRO A 34 12.77 -9.33 -4.98
CA PRO A 34 13.38 -10.22 -5.96
C PRO A 34 13.07 -11.69 -5.61
N ALA A 35 12.81 -12.48 -6.64
CA ALA A 35 12.64 -13.92 -6.51
C ALA A 35 13.96 -14.53 -6.02
N LYS A 36 13.91 -15.30 -4.93
CA LYS A 36 15.06 -16.04 -4.39
C LYS A 36 14.77 -17.54 -4.44
N ASP A 37 15.72 -18.28 -5.00
CA ASP A 37 15.93 -19.74 -4.90
C ASP A 37 14.65 -20.61 -4.89
N ASN A 38 13.74 -20.39 -5.86
CA ASN A 38 12.48 -21.13 -6.11
C ASN A 38 11.16 -20.50 -5.60
N LYS A 39 11.15 -19.23 -5.17
CA LYS A 39 9.90 -18.52 -4.83
C LYS A 39 9.56 -17.44 -5.85
N LYS A 40 8.29 -17.38 -6.26
CA LYS A 40 7.77 -16.34 -7.16
C LYS A 40 8.05 -14.94 -6.58
N ALA A 41 8.29 -13.96 -7.45
CA ALA A 41 8.44 -12.58 -7.04
C ALA A 41 7.20 -12.14 -6.24
N THR A 42 7.40 -11.64 -5.03
CA THR A 42 6.31 -11.21 -4.15
C THR A 42 6.33 -9.72 -3.98
N PHE A 43 5.15 -9.14 -3.78
CA PHE A 43 5.01 -7.74 -3.45
C PHE A 43 4.72 -7.59 -1.97
N LYS A 44 5.49 -6.75 -1.27
CA LYS A 44 5.20 -6.38 0.12
C LYS A 44 4.61 -4.99 0.16
N ALA A 45 3.35 -4.92 0.62
CA ALA A 45 2.71 -3.68 0.96
C ALA A 45 3.24 -3.15 2.31
N PRO A 46 3.49 -1.83 2.44
CA PRO A 46 3.64 -1.18 3.73
C PRO A 46 2.37 -1.40 4.57
N ASN A 47 2.51 -1.92 5.79
CA ASN A 47 1.39 -2.00 6.72
C ASN A 47 0.95 -0.56 7.08
N PHE A 48 -0.23 -0.13 6.63
CA PHE A 48 -0.77 1.19 6.92
C PHE A 48 -1.57 1.12 8.23
N LYS A 49 -1.23 1.98 9.20
CA LYS A 49 -1.93 2.02 10.50
C LYS A 49 -3.14 2.92 10.35
N ASN A 50 -4.33 2.33 10.17
CA ASN A 50 -5.61 3.04 10.23
C ASN A 50 -6.33 2.61 11.50
N ASN A 51 -6.78 3.57 12.30
CA ASN A 51 -7.45 3.31 13.58
C ASN A 51 -8.93 2.90 13.41
N ASN A 52 -9.37 2.51 12.21
CA ASN A 52 -10.74 2.08 11.94
C ASN A 52 -10.72 0.79 11.10
N LEU A 53 -11.11 -0.32 11.73
CA LEU A 53 -11.31 -1.62 11.10
C LEU A 53 -12.65 -1.62 10.35
N SER A 54 -12.65 -1.18 9.10
CA SER A 54 -13.65 -1.60 8.13
C SER A 54 -12.99 -1.60 6.75
N SER A 55 -13.37 -2.54 5.88
CA SER A 55 -12.78 -2.84 4.55
C SER A 55 -11.54 -3.75 4.51
N LEU A 56 -11.66 -4.98 5.01
CA LEU A 56 -10.97 -6.11 4.39
C LEU A 56 -11.86 -6.69 3.29
N GLN A 57 -11.84 -6.07 2.11
CA GLN A 57 -12.18 -6.79 0.89
C GLN A 57 -11.13 -6.49 -0.19
N ILE A 58 -10.84 -7.56 -0.95
CA ILE A 58 -10.14 -7.58 -2.24
C ILE A 58 -8.60 -7.68 -2.15
N PHE A 59 -8.14 -8.93 -2.08
CA PHE A 59 -7.30 -9.56 -3.12
C PHE A 59 -7.65 -11.06 -3.17
N LYS A 60 -8.61 -11.42 -4.02
CA LYS A 60 -8.87 -12.81 -4.45
C LYS A 60 -8.78 -12.79 -5.97
N ALA A 61 -7.58 -13.10 -6.45
CA ALA A 61 -7.21 -13.62 -7.77
C ALA A 61 -5.75 -14.08 -7.65
#